data_AF-A0A850GA26-F1
#
_entry.id   AF-A0A850GA26-F1
#
_cell.length_a   1.000
_cell.length_b   1.000
_cell.length_c   1.000
_cell.angle_alpha   90.00
_cell.angle_beta   90.00
_cell.angle_gamma   90.00
#
_symmetry.space_group_name_H-M   'P 1'
#
loop_
_entity.id
_entity.type
_entity.pdbx_description
1 polymer ?
#
loop_
_entity_poly.entity_id
_entity_poly.type
_entity_poly.pdbx_seq_one_letter_code
_entity_poly.pdbx_strand_id
1 'polypeptide(L)'
;MIRINLSPDAKRRTPGRGPSVQQIVPSTDVSKGAIIAVVMIVGWVGVGVVAYFVQQSIIEDTKVLTAKAKQLDQQAADINAQIDEEGLQARFNRYEELKAAKEALEKKRRSPVYVYHELANVLTTGKHPDVDEAEQRQRVAIDPQARLDLDWDAQSVWLLSMAEKENDVLDITGGARDPDDLSEFVKRLRASARFARVSHPEFQLKEVKEDAATKELKPGDAIQNFYTFELTAQVRYWD
;
A
#
# COMPACT_ATOMS: atom_id res chain seq x y z
N MET A 1 49.25 -20.74 44.31
CA MET A 1 48.05 -20.22 45.01
C MET A 1 47.07 -21.37 45.13
N ILE A 2 46.91 -21.89 46.34
CA ILE A 2 46.12 -23.08 46.70
C ILE A 2 44.75 -22.62 47.19
N ARG A 3 43.67 -23.32 46.83
CA ARG A 3 42.49 -23.46 47.69
C ARG A 3 42.02 -24.92 47.71
N ILE A 4 42.46 -25.58 48.77
CA ILE A 4 41.94 -26.82 49.35
C ILE A 4 40.56 -26.51 49.96
N ASN A 5 39.61 -27.44 49.85
CA ASN A 5 38.48 -27.48 50.77
C ASN A 5 38.45 -28.84 51.47
N LEU A 6 38.47 -28.79 52.80
CA LEU A 6 38.56 -29.92 53.74
C LEU A 6 37.15 -30.27 54.26
N SER A 7 36.93 -31.59 54.42
CA SER A 7 35.91 -32.31 55.21
C SER A 7 35.62 -31.70 56.61
N PRO A 8 34.54 -32.03 57.37
CA PRO A 8 34.01 -33.40 57.61
C PRO A 8 32.50 -33.54 57.94
N ASP A 9 31.95 -34.76 57.95
CA ASP A 9 31.15 -35.19 59.11
C ASP A 9 31.02 -36.72 59.20
N ALA A 10 31.23 -37.20 60.42
CA ALA A 10 31.14 -38.59 60.83
C ALA A 10 29.91 -38.74 61.72
N LYS A 11 28.99 -39.65 61.39
CA LYS A 11 28.01 -40.13 62.38
C LYS A 11 27.99 -41.65 62.46
N ARG A 12 28.60 -42.08 63.56
CA ARG A 12 28.72 -43.41 64.15
C ARG A 12 27.38 -43.91 64.70
N ARG A 13 27.08 -45.20 64.58
CA ARG A 13 26.31 -46.01 65.56
C ARG A 13 26.49 -47.54 65.31
N THR A 14 27.24 -48.18 66.21
CA THR A 14 27.20 -49.62 66.56
C THR A 14 26.15 -49.83 67.69
N PRO A 15 25.79 -51.04 68.19
CA PRO A 15 26.31 -52.40 67.91
C PRO A 15 25.26 -53.54 67.77
N GLY A 16 25.69 -54.69 67.24
CA GLY A 16 24.95 -55.95 67.26
C GLY A 16 25.92 -57.14 67.34
N ARG A 17 25.80 -57.92 68.41
CA ARG A 17 26.63 -59.04 68.88
C ARG A 17 26.39 -60.28 67.99
N GLY A 18 27.40 -61.16 67.83
CA GLY A 18 27.46 -62.27 66.84
C GLY A 18 26.42 -63.39 66.97
N PRO A 19 26.56 -64.56 66.30
CA PRO A 19 27.83 -65.30 66.18
C PRO A 19 28.09 -66.03 64.84
N SER A 20 29.23 -66.74 64.84
CA SER A 20 29.58 -67.94 64.06
C SER A 20 29.75 -67.82 62.55
N VAL A 21 31.02 -67.79 62.17
CA VAL A 21 31.54 -68.42 60.96
C VAL A 21 31.09 -69.88 60.95
N GLN A 22 30.14 -70.23 60.06
CA GLN A 22 29.99 -71.59 59.58
C GLN A 22 30.56 -71.63 58.17
N GLN A 23 31.73 -72.26 58.05
CA GLN A 23 32.24 -72.77 56.78
C GLN A 23 31.21 -73.78 56.24
N ILE A 24 30.48 -73.40 55.20
CA ILE A 24 29.72 -74.35 54.40
C ILE A 24 30.68 -74.91 53.36
N VAL A 25 31.19 -76.09 53.67
CA VAL A 25 31.80 -77.04 52.74
C VAL A 25 30.76 -77.38 51.66
N PRO A 26 31.12 -77.44 50.36
CA PRO A 26 30.15 -77.67 49.30
C PRO A 26 29.63 -79.11 49.42
N SER A 27 28.37 -79.27 49.83
CA SER A 27 27.62 -80.49 49.59
C SER A 27 26.86 -80.32 48.30
N THR A 28 27.18 -81.16 47.34
CA THR A 28 26.52 -81.28 46.05
C THR A 28 25.16 -81.93 46.23
N ASP A 29 24.16 -81.15 46.65
CA ASP A 29 22.76 -81.48 46.41
C ASP A 29 22.04 -80.23 45.94
N VAL A 30 22.03 -80.06 44.62
CA VAL A 30 21.46 -78.89 43.96
C VAL A 30 19.94 -79.03 44.01
N SER A 31 19.32 -78.49 45.06
CA SER A 31 17.88 -78.31 45.13
C SER A 31 17.39 -77.56 43.88
N LYS A 32 16.35 -78.07 43.23
CA LYS A 32 15.74 -77.44 42.04
C LYS A 32 15.40 -75.95 42.28
N GLY A 33 15.15 -75.54 43.52
CA GLY A 33 14.92 -74.14 43.90
C GLY A 33 16.16 -73.24 43.80
N ALA A 34 17.37 -73.76 44.03
CA ALA A 34 18.61 -72.99 43.92
C ALA A 34 18.96 -72.68 42.45
N ILE A 35 18.70 -73.64 41.54
CA ILE A 35 18.89 -73.42 40.10
C ILE A 35 17.92 -72.35 39.60
N ILE A 36 16.65 -72.41 40.02
CA ILE A 36 15.63 -71.40 39.67
C ILE A 36 16.04 -70.01 40.18
N ALA A 37 16.56 -69.91 41.42
CA ALA A 37 17.02 -68.65 41.99
C ALA A 37 18.22 -68.06 41.21
N VAL A 38 19.19 -68.88 40.82
CA VAL A 38 20.35 -68.44 40.02
C VAL A 38 19.91 -67.99 38.63
N VAL A 39 19.01 -68.73 37.96
CA VAL A 39 18.46 -68.35 36.65
C VAL A 39 17.69 -67.03 36.73
N MET A 40 16.91 -66.80 37.80
CA MET A 40 16.22 -65.52 38.04
C MET A 40 17.21 -64.36 38.21
N ILE A 41 18.27 -64.54 39.00
CA ILE A 41 19.29 -63.49 39.20
C ILE A 41 20.00 -63.19 37.89
N VAL A 42 20.40 -64.20 37.12
CA VAL A 42 21.02 -64.02 35.80
C VAL A 42 20.04 -63.33 34.84
N GLY A 43 18.76 -63.68 34.90
CA GLY A 43 17.70 -63.01 34.14
C GLY A 43 17.58 -61.52 34.47
N TRP A 44 17.57 -61.16 35.76
CA TRP A 44 17.52 -59.76 36.22
C TRP A 44 18.79 -58.98 35.85
N VAL A 45 19.97 -59.62 35.94
CA VAL A 45 21.22 -59.02 35.47
C VAL A 45 21.17 -58.77 33.96
N GLY A 46 20.64 -59.72 33.18
CA GLY A 46 20.43 -59.55 31.74
C GLY A 46 19.51 -58.38 31.40
N VAL A 47 18.37 -58.25 32.09
CA VAL A 47 17.45 -57.12 31.93
C VAL A 47 18.12 -55.80 32.32
N GLY A 48 18.91 -55.78 33.40
CA GLY A 48 19.66 -54.59 33.82
C GLY A 48 20.69 -54.13 32.79
N VAL A 49 21.40 -55.07 32.14
CA VAL A 49 22.36 -54.76 31.07
C VAL A 49 21.64 -54.20 29.84
N VAL A 50 20.52 -54.79 29.42
CA VAL A 50 19.72 -54.27 28.29
C VAL A 50 19.18 -52.88 28.60
N ALA A 51 18.63 -52.66 29.80
CA ALA A 51 18.15 -51.34 30.23
C ALA A 51 19.27 -50.29 30.25
N TYR A 52 20.48 -50.67 30.68
CA TYR A 52 21.65 -49.80 30.65
C TYR A 52 22.07 -49.40 29.23
N PHE A 53 22.08 -50.35 28.28
CA PHE A 53 22.38 -50.07 26.88
C PHE A 53 21.34 -49.15 26.24
N VAL A 54 20.04 -49.38 26.49
CA VAL A 54 18.96 -48.49 26.00
C VAL A 54 19.06 -47.10 26.62
N GLN A 55 19.43 -46.99 27.90
CA GLN A 55 19.62 -45.69 28.53
C GLN A 55 20.82 -44.94 27.93
N GLN A 56 21.92 -45.62 27.62
CA GLN A 56 23.06 -45.01 26.95
C GLN A 56 22.70 -44.51 25.55
N SER A 57 21.97 -45.30 24.75
CA SER A 57 21.55 -44.87 23.40
C SER A 57 20.61 -43.65 23.46
N ILE A 58 19.68 -43.61 24.42
CA ILE A 58 18.80 -42.45 24.61
C ILE A 58 19.59 -41.20 25.01
N ILE A 59 20.61 -41.33 25.86
CA ILE A 59 21.47 -40.22 26.27
C ILE A 59 22.29 -39.70 25.08
N GLU A 60 22.80 -40.58 24.23
CA GLU A 60 23.52 -40.21 23.00
C GLU A 60 22.61 -39.51 21.99
N ASP A 61 21.42 -40.04 21.74
CA ASP A 61 20.44 -39.43 20.84
C ASP A 61 19.98 -38.05 21.34
N THR A 62 19.78 -37.92 22.66
CA THR A 62 19.43 -36.64 23.29
C THR A 62 20.57 -35.62 23.13
N LYS A 63 21.84 -36.04 23.26
CA LYS A 63 23.00 -35.18 23.02
C LYS A 63 23.09 -34.73 21.56
N VAL A 64 22.83 -35.63 20.61
CA VAL A 64 22.83 -35.30 19.17
C VAL A 64 21.69 -34.34 18.83
N LEU A 65 20.49 -34.56 19.37
CA LEU A 65 19.33 -33.69 19.14
C LEU A 65 19.54 -32.30 19.75
N THR A 66 20.06 -32.22 20.98
CA THR A 66 20.36 -30.94 21.63
C THR A 66 21.48 -30.18 20.92
N ALA A 67 22.48 -30.87 20.37
CA ALA A 67 23.52 -30.25 19.54
C ALA A 67 22.94 -29.68 18.24
N LYS A 68 22.05 -30.42 17.56
CA LYS A 68 21.36 -29.94 16.35
C LYS A 68 20.45 -28.75 16.64
N ALA A 69 19.70 -28.78 17.75
CA ALA A 69 18.86 -27.67 18.17
C ALA A 69 19.69 -26.40 18.39
N LYS A 70 20.81 -26.50 19.11
CA LYS A 70 21.73 -25.36 19.30
C LYS A 70 22.31 -24.82 17.99
N GLN A 71 22.61 -25.70 17.04
CA GLN A 71 23.11 -25.28 15.73
C GLN A 71 22.03 -24.53 14.92
N LEU A 72 20.79 -25.01 14.96
CA LEU A 72 19.65 -24.34 14.32
C LEU A 72 19.34 -23.00 15.00
N ASP A 73 19.42 -22.93 16.33
CA ASP A 73 19.24 -21.68 17.08
C ASP A 73 20.32 -20.65 16.73
N GLN A 74 21.57 -21.09 16.57
CA GLN A 74 22.67 -20.22 16.12
C GLN A 74 22.43 -19.71 14.69
N GLN A 75 22.03 -20.58 13.76
CA GLN A 75 21.71 -20.18 12.39
C GLN A 75 20.52 -19.20 12.35
N ALA A 76 19.49 -19.43 13.17
CA ALA A 76 18.36 -18.51 13.29
C ALA A 76 18.80 -17.15 13.85
N ALA A 77 19.68 -17.14 14.85
CA ALA A 77 20.24 -15.90 15.40
C ALA A 77 21.11 -15.14 14.39
N ASP A 78 21.95 -15.84 13.62
CA ASP A 78 22.79 -15.24 12.59
C ASP A 78 21.96 -14.67 11.43
N ILE A 79 20.89 -15.38 11.02
CA ILE A 79 19.95 -14.89 10.01
C ILE A 79 19.21 -13.65 10.53
N ASN A 80 18.71 -13.68 11.77
CA ASN A 80 18.03 -12.53 12.36
C ASN A 80 18.96 -11.32 12.53
N ALA A 81 20.23 -11.53 12.86
CA ALA A 81 21.22 -10.46 12.95
C ALA A 81 21.57 -9.83 11.59
N GLN A 82 21.36 -10.55 10.48
CA GLN A 82 21.54 -10.04 9.12
C GLN A 82 20.28 -9.32 8.59
N ILE A 83 19.11 -9.54 9.19
CA ILE A 83 17.88 -8.83 8.85
C ILE A 83 17.91 -7.48 9.57
N ASP A 84 18.37 -6.47 8.84
CA ASP A 84 18.26 -5.06 9.25
C ASP A 84 16.79 -4.62 9.16
N GLU A 85 16.02 -4.90 10.21
CA GLU A 85 14.60 -4.53 10.31
C GLU A 85 14.40 -3.02 10.19
N GLU A 86 15.31 -2.22 10.77
CA GLU A 86 15.27 -0.76 10.70
C GLU A 86 15.50 -0.27 9.26
N GLY A 87 16.50 -0.84 8.57
CA GLY A 87 16.79 -0.56 7.18
C GLY A 87 15.65 -0.98 6.23
N LEU A 88 14.97 -2.10 6.53
CA LEU A 88 13.82 -2.55 5.76
C LEU A 88 12.63 -1.60 5.94
N GLN A 89 12.36 -1.17 7.17
CA GLN A 89 11.26 -0.25 7.46
C GLN A 89 11.53 1.15 6.89
N ALA A 90 12.78 1.62 6.92
CA ALA A 90 13.17 2.87 6.26
C ALA A 90 12.94 2.82 4.74
N ARG A 91 13.25 1.69 4.09
CA ARG A 91 12.99 1.49 2.65
C ARG A 91 11.50 1.44 2.34
N PHE A 92 10.72 0.79 3.20
CA PHE A 92 9.27 0.72 3.06
C PHE A 92 8.64 2.11 3.18
N ASN A 93 8.98 2.88 4.21
CA ASN A 93 8.49 4.24 4.40
C ASN A 93 8.86 5.14 3.21
N ARG A 94 10.11 5.07 2.74
CA ARG A 94 10.55 5.79 1.55
C ARG A 94 9.77 5.38 0.29
N TYR A 95 9.43 4.10 0.15
CA TYR A 95 8.62 3.62 -0.96
C TYR A 95 7.20 4.16 -0.89
N GLU A 96 6.57 4.18 0.29
CA GLU A 96 5.25 4.77 0.48
C GLU A 96 5.24 6.27 0.19
N GLU A 97 6.24 7.02 0.65
CA GLU A 97 6.40 8.44 0.33
C GLU A 97 6.51 8.68 -1.17
N LEU A 98 7.34 7.89 -1.86
CA LEU A 98 7.49 7.97 -3.32
C LEU A 98 6.21 7.60 -4.05
N LYS A 99 5.48 6.59 -3.57
CA LYS A 99 4.19 6.19 -4.15
C LYS A 99 3.15 7.29 -3.97
N ALA A 100 3.04 7.88 -2.78
CA ALA A 100 2.14 9.00 -2.51
C ALA A 100 2.49 10.23 -3.36
N ALA A 101 3.78 10.56 -3.48
CA ALA A 101 4.25 11.65 -4.34
C ALA A 101 3.96 11.39 -5.82
N LYS A 102 4.13 10.15 -6.29
CA LYS A 102 3.80 9.74 -7.66
C LYS A 102 2.31 9.85 -7.93
N GLU A 103 1.46 9.35 -7.04
CA GLU A 103 0.01 9.44 -7.18
C GLU A 103 -0.46 10.90 -7.17
N ALA A 104 0.09 11.74 -6.29
CA ALA A 104 -0.20 13.18 -6.28
C ALA A 104 0.23 13.86 -7.59
N LEU A 105 1.39 13.51 -8.15
CA LEU A 105 1.86 14.03 -9.43
C LEU A 105 1.00 13.55 -10.61
N GLU A 106 0.60 12.27 -10.62
CA GLU A 106 -0.28 11.72 -11.64
C GLU A 106 -1.67 12.36 -11.61
N LYS A 107 -2.24 12.57 -10.42
CA LYS A 107 -3.51 13.30 -10.25
C LYS A 107 -3.42 14.72 -10.80
N LYS A 108 -2.33 15.45 -10.47
CA LYS A 108 -2.06 16.79 -11.02
C LYS A 108 -1.91 16.77 -12.55
N ARG A 109 -1.32 15.73 -13.15
CA ARG A 109 -1.15 15.62 -14.60
C ARG A 109 -2.42 15.21 -15.34
N ARG A 110 -3.24 14.34 -14.74
CA ARG A 110 -4.46 13.82 -15.36
C ARG A 110 -5.52 14.91 -15.50
N SER A 111 -5.60 15.83 -14.54
CA SER A 111 -6.67 16.83 -14.53
C SER A 111 -6.65 17.82 -15.71
N PRO A 112 -5.52 18.47 -16.07
CA PRO A 112 -5.48 19.35 -17.24
C PRO A 112 -5.93 18.63 -18.51
N VAL A 113 -5.53 17.36 -18.70
CA VAL A 113 -5.92 16.56 -19.87
C VAL A 113 -7.44 16.41 -19.96
N TYR A 114 -8.12 16.12 -18.85
CA TYR A 114 -9.58 16.01 -18.81
C TYR A 114 -10.27 17.37 -19.00
N VAL A 115 -9.70 18.46 -18.47
CA VAL A 115 -10.21 19.82 -18.71
C VAL A 115 -10.15 20.18 -20.18
N TYR A 116 -9.02 19.94 -20.84
CA TYR A 116 -8.87 20.15 -22.28
C TYR A 116 -9.80 19.26 -23.10
N HIS A 117 -9.98 18.00 -22.69
CA HIS A 117 -10.91 17.08 -23.34
C HIS A 117 -12.35 17.60 -23.27
N GLU A 118 -12.79 18.06 -22.10
CA GLU A 118 -14.13 18.63 -21.95
C GLU A 118 -14.31 19.94 -22.71
N LEU A 119 -13.31 20.82 -22.69
CA LEU A 119 -13.32 22.03 -23.51
C LEU A 119 -13.42 21.70 -25.00
N ALA A 120 -12.69 20.68 -25.47
CA ALA A 120 -12.79 20.23 -26.85
C ALA A 120 -14.19 19.68 -27.15
N ASN A 121 -14.82 18.95 -26.24
CA ASN A 121 -16.19 18.46 -26.41
C ASN A 121 -17.21 19.61 -26.44
N VAL A 122 -17.06 20.60 -25.55
CA VAL A 122 -17.90 21.80 -25.54
C VAL A 122 -17.75 22.57 -26.84
N LEU A 123 -16.53 22.71 -27.37
CA LEU A 123 -16.22 23.43 -28.62
C LEU A 123 -16.39 22.58 -29.89
N THR A 124 -17.01 21.40 -29.81
CA THR A 124 -17.31 20.56 -30.98
C THR A 124 -18.81 20.53 -31.23
N THR A 125 -19.23 21.00 -32.41
CA THR A 125 -20.64 20.95 -32.84
C THR A 125 -21.16 19.52 -32.85
N GLY A 126 -22.35 19.30 -32.30
CA GLY A 126 -22.99 17.98 -32.19
C GLY A 126 -22.48 17.11 -31.04
N LYS A 127 -21.50 17.57 -30.25
CA LYS A 127 -21.14 16.93 -28.97
C LYS A 127 -21.80 17.65 -27.79
N HIS A 128 -22.09 16.86 -26.75
CA HIS A 128 -22.53 17.37 -25.47
C HIS A 128 -21.37 17.41 -24.47
N PRO A 129 -21.40 18.36 -23.51
CA PRO A 129 -20.50 18.30 -22.37
C PRO A 129 -20.74 17.01 -21.56
N ASP A 130 -19.75 16.59 -20.77
CA ASP A 130 -19.92 15.57 -19.73
C ASP A 130 -20.86 16.13 -18.63
N VAL A 131 -22.17 15.95 -18.81
CA VAL A 131 -23.22 16.49 -17.93
C VAL A 131 -23.76 15.40 -17.01
N ASP A 132 -23.88 15.70 -15.72
CA ASP A 132 -24.69 14.88 -14.82
C ASP A 132 -26.18 15.14 -15.11
N GLU A 133 -26.86 14.15 -15.71
CA GLU A 133 -28.28 14.25 -16.04
C GLU A 133 -29.17 14.59 -14.84
N ALA A 134 -28.83 14.12 -13.64
CA ALA A 134 -29.62 14.38 -12.45
C ALA A 134 -29.49 15.85 -12.02
N GLU A 135 -28.27 16.38 -11.98
CA GLU A 135 -28.04 17.80 -11.69
C GLU A 135 -28.66 18.69 -12.77
N GLN A 136 -28.53 18.33 -14.05
CA GLN A 136 -29.06 19.14 -15.14
C GLN A 136 -30.59 19.21 -15.11
N ARG A 137 -31.28 18.11 -14.80
CA ARG A 137 -32.74 18.12 -14.63
C ARG A 137 -33.17 19.03 -13.47
N GLN A 138 -32.42 19.03 -12.37
CA GLN A 138 -32.68 19.94 -11.24
C GLN A 138 -32.44 21.40 -11.64
N ARG A 139 -31.36 21.70 -12.35
CA ARG A 139 -31.04 23.06 -12.84
C ARG A 139 -32.12 23.56 -13.79
N VAL A 140 -32.56 22.74 -14.74
CA VAL A 140 -33.63 23.10 -15.69
C VAL A 140 -34.97 23.29 -14.99
N ALA A 141 -35.24 22.55 -13.91
CA ALA A 141 -36.46 22.72 -13.12
C ALA A 141 -36.48 24.06 -12.37
N ILE A 142 -35.31 24.55 -11.93
CA ILE A 142 -35.17 25.85 -11.26
C ILE A 142 -35.13 26.99 -12.28
N ASP A 143 -34.37 26.81 -13.35
CA ASP A 143 -34.19 27.78 -14.43
C ASP A 143 -34.38 27.10 -15.80
N PRO A 144 -35.52 27.34 -16.48
CA PRO A 144 -35.75 26.83 -17.83
C PRO A 144 -34.71 27.29 -18.87
N GLN A 145 -34.03 28.42 -18.65
CA GLN A 145 -33.01 28.93 -19.56
C GLN A 145 -31.67 28.18 -19.46
N ALA A 146 -31.49 27.34 -18.43
CA ALA A 146 -30.33 26.47 -18.27
C ALA A 146 -30.36 25.25 -19.22
N ARG A 147 -31.46 25.06 -19.98
CA ARG A 147 -31.55 24.04 -21.01
C ARG A 147 -30.56 24.36 -22.13
N LEU A 148 -29.72 23.39 -22.45
CA LEU A 148 -28.72 23.50 -23.51
C LEU A 148 -29.40 23.39 -24.88
N ASP A 149 -28.99 24.25 -25.80
CA ASP A 149 -29.37 24.12 -27.21
C ASP A 149 -28.57 23.00 -27.89
N LEU A 150 -29.28 22.13 -28.61
CA LEU A 150 -28.73 21.00 -29.35
C LEU A 150 -28.14 21.45 -30.70
N ASP A 151 -28.73 22.48 -31.30
CA ASP A 151 -28.40 22.96 -32.64
C ASP A 151 -27.38 24.11 -32.62
N TRP A 152 -26.84 24.42 -31.44
CA TRP A 152 -25.81 25.45 -31.27
C TRP A 152 -24.53 25.12 -32.04
N ASP A 153 -24.04 26.10 -32.80
CA ASP A 153 -22.80 25.99 -33.56
C ASP A 153 -21.61 26.37 -32.67
N ALA A 154 -20.74 25.41 -32.37
CA ALA A 154 -19.58 25.64 -31.54
C ALA A 154 -18.47 26.44 -32.25
N GLN A 155 -18.52 26.58 -33.58
CA GLN A 155 -17.53 27.35 -34.34
C GLN A 155 -17.69 28.86 -34.18
N SER A 156 -18.80 29.32 -33.60
CA SER A 156 -19.04 30.72 -33.30
C SER A 156 -18.19 31.25 -32.14
N VAL A 157 -17.60 30.36 -31.33
CA VAL A 157 -16.77 30.69 -30.17
C VAL A 157 -15.38 30.10 -30.34
N TRP A 158 -14.35 30.88 -30.01
CA TRP A 158 -12.96 30.43 -30.02
C TRP A 158 -12.21 30.90 -28.79
N LEU A 159 -11.15 30.18 -28.44
CA LEU A 159 -10.27 30.51 -27.33
C LEU A 159 -8.98 31.15 -27.84
N LEU A 160 -8.54 32.19 -27.14
CA LEU A 160 -7.29 32.90 -27.42
C LEU A 160 -6.20 32.48 -26.45
N SER A 161 -6.52 32.45 -25.16
CA SER A 161 -5.60 31.99 -24.13
C SER A 161 -6.33 31.28 -23.01
N MET A 162 -5.60 30.39 -22.36
CA MET A 162 -6.09 29.68 -21.21
C MET A 162 -4.93 29.49 -20.24
N ALA A 163 -5.10 29.97 -19.00
CA ALA A 163 -4.07 29.94 -17.98
C ALA A 163 -4.64 29.38 -16.68
N GLU A 164 -3.96 28.37 -16.13
CA GLU A 164 -4.28 27.84 -14.80
C GLU A 164 -3.63 28.75 -13.75
N LYS A 165 -4.45 29.29 -12.85
CA LYS A 165 -4.05 30.04 -11.67
C LYS A 165 -3.99 29.11 -10.45
N GLU A 166 -3.55 29.67 -9.32
CA GLU A 166 -3.64 28.99 -8.03
C GLU A 166 -5.10 28.61 -7.69
N ASN A 167 -5.25 27.52 -6.91
CA ASN A 167 -6.53 26.98 -6.44
C ASN A 167 -7.47 26.46 -7.55
N ASP A 168 -6.92 25.81 -8.58
CA ASP A 168 -7.73 25.09 -9.58
C ASP A 168 -8.67 26.01 -10.38
N VAL A 169 -8.29 27.28 -10.50
CA VAL A 169 -9.02 28.31 -11.24
C VAL A 169 -8.38 28.51 -12.60
N LEU A 170 -9.19 28.42 -13.64
CA LEU A 170 -8.80 28.59 -15.02
C LEU A 170 -9.25 29.97 -15.51
N ASP A 171 -8.30 30.81 -15.92
CA ASP A 171 -8.60 32.01 -16.69
C ASP A 171 -8.73 31.62 -18.16
N ILE A 172 -9.87 31.96 -18.76
CA ILE A 172 -10.15 31.70 -20.17
C ILE A 172 -10.40 33.04 -20.85
N THR A 173 -9.65 33.32 -21.90
CA THR A 173 -9.91 34.45 -22.79
C THR A 173 -10.22 33.93 -24.19
N GLY A 174 -11.15 34.58 -24.87
CA GLY A 174 -11.63 34.12 -26.15
C GLY A 174 -12.38 35.17 -26.93
N GLY A 175 -12.93 34.74 -28.06
CA GLY A 175 -13.86 35.53 -28.84
C GLY A 175 -15.12 34.74 -29.16
N ALA A 176 -16.21 35.46 -29.35
CA ALA A 176 -17.49 34.93 -29.79
C ALA A 176 -18.04 35.81 -30.92
N ARG A 177 -18.73 35.19 -31.87
CA ARG A 177 -19.41 35.90 -32.95
C ARG A 177 -20.56 36.75 -32.41
N ASP A 178 -21.44 36.13 -31.63
CA ASP A 178 -22.65 36.73 -31.08
C ASP A 178 -22.73 36.56 -29.55
N PRO A 179 -23.46 37.43 -28.82
CA PRO A 179 -23.59 37.31 -27.37
C PRO A 179 -24.41 36.08 -26.96
N ASP A 180 -25.32 35.63 -27.81
CA ASP A 180 -26.13 34.43 -27.58
C ASP A 180 -25.24 33.18 -27.61
N ASP A 181 -24.29 33.11 -28.54
CA ASP A 181 -23.29 32.04 -28.61
C ASP A 181 -22.39 31.98 -27.39
N LEU A 182 -21.95 33.15 -26.90
CA LEU A 182 -21.20 33.25 -25.66
C LEU A 182 -22.03 32.73 -24.48
N SER A 183 -23.34 33.03 -24.46
CA SER A 183 -24.23 32.56 -23.41
C SER A 183 -24.38 31.04 -23.41
N GLU A 184 -24.53 30.42 -24.58
CA GLU A 184 -24.60 28.95 -24.71
C GLU A 184 -23.28 28.29 -24.33
N PHE A 185 -22.14 28.86 -24.73
CA PHE A 185 -20.83 28.38 -24.30
C PHE A 185 -20.70 28.36 -22.78
N VAL A 186 -21.11 29.44 -22.10
CA VAL A 186 -21.07 29.53 -20.63
C VAL A 186 -22.06 28.56 -19.98
N LYS A 187 -23.25 28.36 -20.55
CA LYS A 187 -24.21 27.35 -20.06
C LYS A 187 -23.63 25.94 -20.16
N ARG A 188 -23.00 25.60 -21.28
CA ARG A 188 -22.34 24.30 -21.50
C ARG A 188 -21.19 24.07 -20.51
N LEU A 189 -20.37 25.09 -20.25
CA LEU A 189 -19.34 25.02 -19.21
C LEU A 189 -19.94 24.80 -17.81
N ARG A 190 -21.02 25.51 -17.47
CA ARG A 190 -21.71 25.36 -16.16
C ARG A 190 -22.40 24.02 -15.98
N ALA A 191 -22.85 23.40 -17.08
CA ALA A 191 -23.51 22.10 -17.09
C ALA A 191 -22.51 20.94 -16.98
N SER A 192 -21.27 21.14 -17.41
CA SER A 192 -20.23 20.11 -17.32
C SER A 192 -19.87 19.78 -15.87
N ALA A 193 -19.79 18.49 -15.57
CA ALA A 193 -19.40 17.97 -14.26
C ALA A 193 -17.94 18.32 -13.88
N ARG A 194 -17.12 18.75 -14.85
CA ARG A 194 -15.72 19.12 -14.62
C ARG A 194 -15.52 20.53 -14.12
N PHE A 195 -16.50 21.41 -14.27
CA PHE A 195 -16.40 22.78 -13.76
C PHE A 195 -17.32 22.95 -12.55
N ALA A 196 -16.73 23.25 -11.39
CA ALA A 196 -17.48 23.53 -10.16
C ALA A 196 -18.27 24.83 -10.27
N ARG A 197 -17.57 25.86 -10.73
CA ARG A 197 -18.08 27.23 -10.75
C ARG A 197 -17.50 27.96 -11.94
N VAL A 198 -18.39 28.59 -12.72
CA VAL A 198 -17.99 29.42 -13.85
C VAL A 198 -18.50 30.83 -13.58
N SER A 199 -17.61 31.83 -13.69
CA SER A 199 -17.99 33.23 -13.52
C SER A 199 -18.93 33.69 -14.63
N HIS A 200 -19.48 34.89 -14.48
CA HIS A 200 -20.09 35.56 -15.62
C HIS A 200 -18.95 36.07 -16.51
N PRO A 201 -19.06 35.93 -17.85
CA PRO A 201 -18.04 36.45 -18.74
C PRO A 201 -18.11 37.98 -18.76
N GLU A 202 -16.96 38.63 -18.66
CA GLU A 202 -16.83 40.03 -19.03
C GLU A 202 -16.60 40.09 -20.53
N PHE A 203 -17.44 40.79 -21.28
CA PHE A 203 -17.33 40.85 -22.74
C PHE A 203 -17.35 42.29 -23.26
N GLN A 204 -16.63 42.50 -24.36
CA GLN A 204 -16.53 43.79 -25.05
C GLN A 204 -16.66 43.57 -26.56
N LEU A 205 -17.42 44.43 -27.23
CA LEU A 205 -17.49 44.42 -28.69
C LEU A 205 -16.19 45.01 -29.26
N LYS A 206 -15.50 44.24 -30.09
CA LYS A 206 -14.35 44.72 -30.84
C LYS A 206 -14.79 45.01 -32.27
N GLU A 207 -14.94 46.29 -32.56
CA GLU A 207 -15.24 46.77 -33.91
C GLU A 207 -13.97 46.73 -34.77
N VAL A 208 -14.04 46.03 -35.90
CA VAL A 208 -12.96 46.02 -36.88
C VAL A 208 -13.15 47.25 -37.77
N LYS A 209 -12.30 48.27 -37.59
CA LYS A 209 -12.31 49.45 -38.46
C LYS A 209 -11.94 49.03 -39.90
N GLU A 210 -12.79 49.41 -40.87
CA GLU A 210 -12.75 49.01 -42.29
C GLU A 210 -11.47 49.37 -43.07
N ASP A 211 -10.47 50.04 -42.46
CA ASP A 211 -9.18 50.33 -43.09
C ASP A 211 -8.33 49.06 -43.39
N ALA A 212 -8.84 47.88 -43.04
CA ALA A 212 -8.17 46.59 -43.17
C ALA A 212 -8.11 46.02 -44.60
N ALA A 213 -8.81 46.60 -45.58
CA ALA A 213 -8.87 46.08 -46.95
C ALA A 213 -7.50 45.99 -47.67
N THR A 214 -6.44 46.58 -47.11
CA THR A 214 -5.08 46.58 -47.69
C THR A 214 -4.01 45.95 -46.78
N LYS A 215 -4.37 45.44 -45.59
CA LYS A 215 -3.40 44.79 -44.70
C LYS A 215 -3.39 43.28 -44.95
N GLU A 216 -2.20 42.73 -45.19
CA GLU A 216 -1.99 41.28 -45.17
C GLU A 216 -2.50 40.74 -43.84
N LEU A 217 -3.58 39.95 -43.90
CA LEU A 217 -4.20 39.33 -42.72
C LEU A 217 -3.17 38.44 -42.04
N LYS A 218 -2.79 38.77 -40.80
CA LYS A 218 -1.99 37.85 -39.98
C LYS A 218 -2.92 36.75 -39.45
N PRO A 219 -2.40 35.53 -39.20
CA PRO A 219 -3.16 34.52 -38.47
C PRO A 219 -3.69 35.11 -37.16
N GLY A 220 -5.01 35.22 -37.02
CA GLY A 220 -5.68 35.82 -35.85
C GLY A 220 -6.32 37.20 -36.06
N ASP A 221 -6.14 37.86 -37.21
CA ASP A 221 -6.87 39.09 -37.54
C ASP A 221 -8.29 38.77 -38.02
N ALA A 222 -9.30 39.31 -37.33
CA ALA A 222 -10.70 39.13 -37.68
C ALA A 222 -11.14 40.16 -38.74
N ILE A 223 -11.94 39.70 -39.69
CA ILE A 223 -12.48 40.53 -40.79
C ILE A 223 -13.82 41.18 -40.37
N GLN A 224 -14.45 40.67 -39.31
CA GLN A 224 -15.78 41.07 -38.85
C GLN A 224 -15.75 41.47 -37.38
N ASN A 225 -16.74 42.25 -36.96
CA ASN A 225 -16.96 42.57 -35.56
C ASN A 225 -17.20 41.29 -34.76
N PHE A 226 -16.60 41.21 -33.57
CA PHE A 226 -16.76 40.08 -32.68
C PHE A 226 -16.66 40.53 -31.22
N TYR A 227 -17.17 39.70 -30.32
CA TYR A 227 -17.06 39.92 -28.89
C TYR A 227 -15.81 39.26 -28.37
N THR A 228 -14.96 40.00 -27.67
CA THR A 228 -13.91 39.41 -26.83
C THR A 228 -14.48 39.15 -25.45
N PHE A 229 -14.16 38.01 -24.84
CA PHE A 229 -14.59 37.70 -23.48
C PHE A 229 -13.44 37.22 -22.60
N GLU A 230 -13.59 37.48 -21.30
CA GLU A 230 -12.75 36.95 -20.23
C GLU A 230 -13.66 36.30 -19.18
N LEU A 231 -13.33 35.08 -18.77
CA LEU A 231 -14.06 34.38 -17.72
C LEU A 231 -13.12 33.52 -16.88
N THR A 232 -13.58 33.20 -15.68
CA THR A 232 -12.89 32.29 -14.76
C THR A 232 -13.72 31.05 -14.51
N ALA A 233 -13.10 29.89 -14.56
CA ALA A 233 -13.74 28.60 -14.32
C ALA A 233 -12.96 27.81 -13.27
N GLN A 234 -13.59 27.48 -12.15
CA GLN A 234 -13.03 26.59 -11.14
C GLN A 234 -13.25 25.14 -11.57
N VAL A 235 -12.17 24.38 -11.69
CA VAL A 235 -12.18 22.98 -12.11
C VAL A 235 -12.41 22.06 -10.90
N ARG A 236 -13.23 21.03 -11.07
CA ARG A 236 -13.35 19.91 -10.13
C ARG A 236 -12.33 18.85 -10.50
N TYR A 237 -11.29 18.72 -9.69
CA TYR A 237 -10.35 17.60 -9.77
C TYR A 237 -11.01 16.42 -9.03
N TRP A 238 -11.70 15.57 -9.78
CA TRP A 238 -12.22 14.31 -9.24
C TRP A 238 -11.06 13.29 -9.23
N ASP A 239 -10.85 12.65 -8.08
CA ASP A 239 -9.92 11.52 -7.90
C ASP A 239 -10.41 10.24 -8.59
#